data_AF-A0A9E5U2G4-F1
#
_entry.id   AF-A0A9E5U2G4-F1
#
_cell.length_a   1.000
_cell.length_b   1.000
_cell.length_c   1.000
_cell.angle_alpha   90.00
_cell.angle_beta   90.00
_cell.angle_gamma   90.00
#
_symmetry.space_group_name_H-M   'P 1'
#
loop_
_entity.id
_entity.type
_entity.pdbx_description
1 polymer ?
#
loop_
_entity_poly.entity_id
_entity_poly.type
_entity_poly.pdbx_seq_one_letter_code
_entity_poly.pdbx_strand_id
1 'polypeptide(L)'
;EHDIDYAQVDAGFFDATGIRILRGRNFTEADREDAPQVAVISEAMAHRFWPGEDAIGRMLLRSDEEDLRVIAIASDAKVRSLGEAPRPFIYRPFSQDYTTFLTVVVRTSRDPARV
;
A
#
# COMPACT_ATOMS: atom_id res chain seq x y z
N GLU A 1 -15.12 15.02 -1.66
CA GLU A 1 -13.93 14.15 -1.50
C GLU A 1 -13.97 13.02 -2.50
N HIS A 2 -12.82 12.54 -2.98
CA HIS A 2 -12.75 11.22 -3.59
C HIS A 2 -12.38 10.23 -2.49
N ASP A 3 -13.25 9.28 -2.21
CA ASP A 3 -12.98 8.16 -1.32
C ASP A 3 -11.91 7.26 -1.97
N ILE A 4 -10.67 7.35 -1.48
CA ILE A 4 -9.54 6.55 -1.97
C ILE A 4 -9.44 5.32 -1.08
N ASP A 5 -9.54 4.14 -1.71
CA ASP A 5 -9.42 2.88 -1.00
C ASP A 5 -8.01 2.73 -0.40
N TYR A 6 -7.93 2.15 0.80
CA TYR A 6 -6.66 1.90 1.47
C TYR A 6 -6.65 0.58 2.24
N ALA A 7 -5.46 0.08 2.55
CA ALA A 7 -5.26 -1.05 3.46
C ALA A 7 -4.04 -0.83 4.36
N GLN A 8 -4.10 -1.39 5.57
CA GLN A 8 -2.93 -1.57 6.43
C GLN A 8 -2.30 -2.92 6.11
N VAL A 9 -0.99 -2.94 5.88
CA VAL A 9 -0.25 -4.12 5.45
C VAL A 9 1.09 -4.20 6.16
N ASP A 10 1.64 -5.41 6.28
CA ASP A 10 3.01 -5.61 6.72
C ASP A 10 4.01 -5.60 5.54
N ALA A 11 5.30 -5.75 5.84
CA ALA A 11 6.33 -5.82 4.81
C ALA A 11 6.21 -7.07 3.91
N GLY A 12 5.61 -8.16 4.40
CA GLY A 12 5.46 -9.43 3.68
C GLY A 12 4.32 -9.44 2.66
N PHE A 13 3.35 -8.52 2.81
CA PHE A 13 2.15 -8.46 1.98
C PHE A 13 2.42 -8.41 0.48
N PHE A 14 3.37 -7.56 0.05
CA PHE A 14 3.66 -7.39 -1.38
C PHE A 14 4.21 -8.67 -2.01
N ASP A 15 5.05 -9.41 -1.29
CA ASP A 15 5.56 -10.71 -1.74
C ASP A 15 4.45 -11.76 -1.77
N ALA A 16 3.65 -11.84 -0.71
CA ALA A 16 2.54 -12.80 -0.60
C ALA A 16 1.48 -12.61 -1.71
N THR A 17 1.15 -11.36 -2.03
CA THR A 17 0.17 -11.00 -3.07
C THR A 17 0.76 -10.94 -4.48
N GLY A 18 2.07 -10.77 -4.62
CA GLY A 18 2.75 -10.61 -5.90
C GLY A 18 2.61 -9.21 -6.49
N ILE A 19 2.10 -8.26 -5.72
CA ILE A 19 2.11 -6.85 -6.05
C ILE A 19 3.57 -6.39 -5.99
N ARG A 20 4.08 -5.84 -7.10
CA ARG A 20 5.49 -5.47 -7.22
C ARG A 20 5.70 -4.03 -6.83
N ILE A 21 6.72 -3.74 -6.03
CA ILE A 21 7.24 -2.38 -5.88
C ILE A 21 7.95 -2.00 -7.18
N LEU A 22 7.43 -0.98 -7.87
CA LEU A 22 7.96 -0.48 -9.14
C LEU A 22 9.05 0.57 -8.93
N ARG A 23 8.90 1.42 -7.91
CA ARG A 23 9.86 2.46 -7.52
C ARG A 23 9.84 2.68 -6.02
N GLY A 24 10.96 3.15 -5.47
CA GLY A 24 11.11 3.42 -4.04
C GLY A 24 11.47 2.15 -3.25
N ARG A 25 11.01 2.07 -2.00
CA ARG A 25 11.27 0.93 -1.11
C ARG A 25 10.01 0.38 -0.46
N ASN A 26 10.01 -0.90 -0.14
CA ASN A 26 8.99 -1.52 0.70
C ASN A 26 9.08 -0.99 2.15
N PHE A 27 8.03 -1.27 2.93
CA PHE A 27 8.04 -1.12 4.38
C PHE A 27 9.09 -2.01 5.03
N THR A 28 9.58 -1.56 6.18
CA THR A 28 10.58 -2.23 7.00
C THR A 28 10.20 -2.11 8.47
N GLU A 29 10.87 -2.86 9.35
CA GLU A 29 10.68 -2.75 10.80
C GLU A 29 11.00 -1.35 11.36
N ALA A 30 11.74 -0.52 10.61
CA ALA A 30 12.01 0.86 10.98
C ALA A 30 10.80 1.80 10.79
N ASP A 31 9.80 1.41 10.01
CA ASP A 31 8.57 2.17 9.77
C ASP A 31 7.55 1.87 10.90
N ARG A 32 7.90 2.28 12.12
CA ARG A 32 7.14 2.06 13.36
C ARG A 32 6.41 3.33 13.82
N GLU A 33 5.54 3.21 14.82
CA GLU A 33 4.64 4.27 15.29
C GLU A 33 5.35 5.60 15.65
N ASP A 34 6.58 5.55 16.15
CA ASP A 34 7.39 6.74 16.48
C ASP A 34 8.28 7.25 15.33
N ALA A 35 8.15 6.67 14.14
CA ALA A 35 8.82 7.13 12.91
C ALA A 35 7.87 8.00 12.08
N PRO A 36 8.39 8.81 11.12
CA PRO A 36 7.54 9.54 10.20
C PRO A 36 6.53 8.61 9.50
N GLN A 37 5.29 9.07 9.38
CA GLN A 37 4.21 8.32 8.74
C GLN A 37 4.46 8.17 7.24
N VAL A 38 4.37 6.95 6.73
CA VAL A 38 4.71 6.62 5.34
C VAL A 38 3.62 5.83 4.64
N ALA A 39 3.60 5.93 3.31
CA ALA A 39 2.68 5.19 2.46
C ALA A 39 3.36 4.66 1.19
N VAL A 40 2.83 3.54 0.71
CA VAL A 40 3.04 3.07 -0.67
C VAL A 40 1.77 3.30 -1.45
N ILE A 41 1.85 3.82 -2.67
CA ILE A 41 0.68 4.08 -3.50
C ILE A 41 0.66 3.20 -4.75
N SER A 42 -0.52 2.97 -5.32
CA SER A 42 -0.63 2.29 -6.61
C SER A 42 -0.10 3.15 -7.77
N GLU A 43 0.29 2.52 -8.88
CA GLU A 43 0.67 3.18 -10.13
C GLU A 43 -0.47 4.07 -10.66
N ALA A 44 -1.72 3.61 -10.58
CA ALA A 44 -2.91 4.40 -10.91
C ALA A 44 -3.07 5.65 -10.04
N MET A 45 -2.70 5.60 -8.76
CA MET A 45 -2.68 6.78 -7.88
C MET A 45 -1.61 7.77 -8.35
N ALA A 46 -0.39 7.28 -8.59
CA ALA A 46 0.72 8.11 -9.05
C ALA A 46 0.37 8.85 -10.35
N HIS A 47 -0.16 8.14 -11.35
CA HIS A 47 -0.56 8.72 -12.63
C HIS A 47 -1.69 9.74 -12.51
N ARG A 48 -2.66 9.52 -11.62
CA ARG A 48 -3.80 10.40 -11.48
C ARG A 48 -3.45 11.72 -10.79
N PHE A 49 -2.62 11.66 -9.75
CA PHE A 49 -2.37 12.82 -8.89
C PHE A 49 -1.04 13.54 -9.19
N TRP A 50 -0.08 12.85 -9.80
CA TRP A 50 1.21 13.42 -10.24
C TRP A 50 1.51 13.05 -11.70
N PRO A 51 0.65 13.45 -12.67
CA PRO A 51 0.84 13.09 -14.07
C PRO A 51 2.15 13.68 -14.62
N GLY A 52 3.07 12.81 -15.01
CA GLY A 52 4.38 13.21 -15.55
C GLY A 52 5.39 13.65 -14.49
N GLU A 53 5.06 13.55 -13.20
CA GLU A 53 5.92 13.89 -12.08
C GLU A 53 6.25 12.66 -11.23
N ASP A 54 7.29 12.76 -10.40
CA ASP A 54 7.59 11.73 -9.41
C ASP A 54 6.72 11.93 -8.16
N ALA A 55 5.98 10.87 -7.80
CA ALA A 55 5.18 10.84 -6.59
C ALA A 55 6.02 10.52 -5.34
N ILE A 56 7.22 9.95 -5.49
CA ILE A 56 8.10 9.63 -4.36
C ILE A 56 8.49 10.91 -3.60
N GLY A 57 8.36 10.88 -2.28
CA GLY A 57 8.65 12.00 -1.39
C GLY A 57 7.51 13.03 -1.26
N ARG A 58 6.43 12.91 -2.04
CA ARG A 58 5.24 13.76 -1.89
C ARG A 58 4.49 13.43 -0.61
N MET A 59 3.81 14.43 -0.05
CA MET A 59 2.98 14.28 1.15
C MET A 59 1.51 14.12 0.74
N LEU A 60 0.84 13.12 1.32
CA LEU A 60 -0.62 12.98 1.29
C LEU A 60 -1.16 13.72 2.51
N LEU A 61 -1.80 14.87 2.27
CA LEU A 61 -2.36 15.70 3.32
C LEU A 61 -3.68 15.11 3.83
N ARG A 62 -3.81 14.93 5.14
CA ARG A 62 -5.01 14.34 5.75
C ARG A 62 -5.57 15.30 6.80
N SER A 63 -6.87 15.60 6.69
CA SER A 63 -7.48 16.67 7.49
C SER A 63 -7.46 16.41 9.00
N ASP A 64 -7.60 15.14 9.41
CA ASP A 64 -7.77 14.74 10.80
C ASP A 64 -6.69 13.73 11.28
N GLU A 65 -5.63 13.51 10.47
CA GLU A 65 -4.59 12.51 10.72
C GLU A 65 -3.22 13.04 10.28
N GLU A 66 -2.15 12.39 10.75
CA GLU A 66 -0.80 12.74 10.30
C GLU A 66 -0.63 12.55 8.78
N ASP A 67 0.11 13.48 8.17
CA ASP A 67 0.42 13.43 6.75
C ASP A 67 1.30 12.23 6.40
N LEU A 68 0.98 11.54 5.32
CA LEU A 68 1.74 10.37 4.87
C LEU A 68 2.76 10.77 3.82
N ARG A 69 4.03 10.39 4.01
CA ARG A 69 5.04 10.51 2.96
C ARG A 69 4.98 9.31 2.01
N VAL A 70 4.86 9.57 0.72
CA VAL A 70 4.94 8.51 -0.30
C VAL A 70 6.39 8.02 -0.41
N ILE A 71 6.64 6.74 -0.10
CA ILE A 71 7.98 6.13 -0.14
C ILE A 71 8.14 5.10 -1.26
N ALA A 72 7.05 4.66 -1.88
CA ALA A 72 7.08 3.76 -3.04
C ALA A 72 5.83 3.84 -3.91
N ILE A 73 5.98 3.37 -5.15
CA ILE A 73 4.92 3.11 -6.10
C ILE A 73 4.86 1.60 -6.34
N ALA A 74 3.69 1.00 -6.14
CA ALA A 74 3.41 -0.42 -6.38
C ALA A 74 2.61 -0.63 -7.67
N SER A 75 2.76 -1.80 -8.29
CA SER A 75 1.94 -2.19 -9.44
C SER A 75 0.47 -2.23 -9.07
N ASP A 76 -0.41 -1.88 -10.01
CA ASP A 76 -1.85 -1.91 -9.77
C ASP A 76 -2.36 -3.31 -9.40
N ALA A 77 -3.35 -3.34 -8.51
CA ALA A 77 -4.06 -4.54 -8.09
C ALA A 77 -5.57 -4.39 -8.33
N LYS A 78 -6.26 -5.53 -8.41
CA LYS A 78 -7.73 -5.56 -8.34
C LYS A 78 -8.13 -5.54 -6.87
N VAL A 79 -8.94 -4.57 -6.50
CA VAL A 79 -9.37 -4.24 -5.14
C VAL A 79 -10.82 -4.66 -4.92
N ARG A 80 -11.74 -4.25 -5.80
CA ARG A 80 -13.19 -4.48 -5.60
C ARG A 80 -13.77 -5.55 -6.52
N SER A 81 -13.20 -5.75 -7.72
CA SER A 81 -13.65 -6.81 -8.63
C SER A 81 -12.58 -7.20 -9.64
N LEU A 82 -12.67 -8.41 -10.21
CA LEU A 82 -11.66 -8.90 -11.18
C LEU A 82 -11.64 -8.09 -12.49
N GLY A 83 -12.78 -7.54 -12.91
CA GLY A 83 -12.93 -6.82 -14.17
C GLY A 83 -12.73 -5.30 -14.08
N GLU A 84 -12.42 -4.74 -12.91
CA GLU A 84 -12.34 -3.28 -12.78
C GLU A 84 -11.11 -2.68 -13.46
N ALA A 85 -11.20 -1.41 -13.85
CA ALA A 85 -10.02 -0.65 -14.21
C ALA A 85 -9.11 -0.44 -12.97
N PRO A 86 -7.78 -0.31 -13.14
CA PRO A 86 -6.91 0.08 -12.05
C PRO A 86 -7.40 1.33 -11.31
N ARG A 87 -7.30 1.32 -9.98
CA ARG A 87 -7.81 2.39 -9.12
C ARG A 87 -6.69 2.99 -8.26
N PRO A 88 -6.76 4.29 -7.93
CA PRO A 88 -5.93 4.86 -6.89
C PRO A 88 -6.11 4.10 -5.58
N PHE A 89 -5.02 3.69 -4.96
CA PHE A 89 -5.01 2.92 -3.73
C PHE A 89 -3.81 3.30 -2.86
N ILE A 90 -4.00 3.28 -1.54
CA ILE A 90 -2.97 3.59 -0.54
C ILE A 90 -2.71 2.37 0.35
N TYR A 91 -1.46 1.92 0.44
CA TYR A 91 -1.01 0.96 1.43
C TYR A 91 -0.30 1.71 2.56
N ARG A 92 -0.63 1.38 3.81
CA ARG A 92 -0.04 1.94 5.03
C ARG A 92 0.59 0.82 5.86
N PRO A 93 1.69 1.06 6.58
CA PRO A 93 2.30 0.01 7.39
C PRO A 93 1.44 -0.26 8.63
N PHE A 94 1.11 -1.53 8.87
CA PHE A 94 0.30 -1.98 10.02
C PHE A 94 0.94 -1.59 11.37
N SER A 95 2.27 -1.47 11.42
CA SER A 95 3.02 -1.02 12.59
C SER A 95 2.81 0.43 13.00
N GLN A 96 2.21 1.27 12.14
CA GLN A 96 1.92 2.69 12.43
C GLN A 96 0.44 2.98 12.66
N ASP A 97 -0.46 2.07 12.26
CA ASP A 97 -1.90 2.24 12.40
C ASP A 97 -2.54 0.87 12.63
N TYR A 98 -2.62 0.47 13.90
CA TYR A 98 -3.07 -0.84 14.33
C TYR A 98 -4.61 -0.95 14.24
N THR A 99 -5.11 -2.08 13.72
CA THR A 99 -6.55 -2.40 13.72
C THR A 99 -6.85 -3.69 14.47
N THR A 100 -8.04 -3.77 15.05
CA THR A 100 -8.51 -4.93 15.83
C THR A 100 -8.86 -6.15 14.96
N PHE A 101 -8.98 -5.99 13.65
CA PHE A 101 -9.32 -7.09 12.72
C PHE A 101 -8.21 -7.29 11.67
N LEU A 102 -7.59 -8.47 11.67
CA LEU A 102 -6.49 -8.81 10.78
C LEU A 102 -6.89 -9.90 9.77
N THR A 103 -6.50 -9.73 8.51
CA THR A 103 -6.52 -10.79 7.50
C THR A 103 -5.09 -11.22 7.21
N VAL A 104 -4.82 -12.53 7.27
CA VAL A 104 -3.50 -13.09 6.97
C VAL A 104 -3.50 -13.61 5.53
N VAL A 105 -2.54 -13.15 4.72
CA VAL A 105 -2.34 -13.61 3.35
C VAL A 105 -1.09 -14.48 3.30
N VAL A 106 -1.26 -15.74 2.89
CA VAL A 106 -0.16 -16.71 2.81
C VAL A 106 -0.01 -17.20 1.37
N ARG A 107 1.23 -17.18 0.87
CA ARG A 107 1.62 -17.83 -0.38
C ARG A 107 2.36 -19.12 -0.06
N THR A 108 1.92 -20.22 -0.67
CA THR A 108 2.56 -21.54 -0.54
C THR A 108 2.82 -22.14 -1.92
N SER A 109 3.90 -22.89 -2.05
CA SER A 109 4.22 -23.67 -3.25
C SER A 109 3.60 -25.08 -3.25
N ARG A 110 3.00 -25.50 -2.13
CA ARG A 110 2.29 -26.78 -1.98
C ARG A 110 0.79 -26.58 -2.15
N ASP A 111 0.07 -27.67 -2.45
CA ASP A 111 -1.39 -27.69 -2.46
C ASP A 111 -1.92 -27.14 -1.12
N PRO A 112 -2.66 -26.01 -1.12
CA PRO A 112 -3.12 -25.38 0.11
C PRO A 112 -4.11 -26.27 0.89
N ALA A 113 -4.77 -27.24 0.25
CA ALA A 113 -5.62 -28.21 0.93
C ALA A 113 -4.82 -29.31 1.67
N ARG A 114 -3.49 -29.30 1.55
CA ARG A 114 -2.57 -30.29 2.12
C ARG A 114 -1.45 -29.66 2.97
N VAL A 115 -1.64 -28.40 3.39
CA VAL A 115 -0.75 -27.70 4.34
C VAL A 115 -1.11 -28.06 5.77
#